data_AF-A0A1F9MFA5-F1
#
_entry.id   AF-A0A1F9MFA5-F1
#
_cell.length_a   1.000
_cell.length_b   1.000
_cell.length_c   1.000
_cell.angle_alpha   90.00
_cell.angle_beta   90.00
_cell.angle_gamma   90.00
#
_symmetry.space_group_name_H-M   'P 1'
#
loop_
_entity.id
_entity.type
_entity.pdbx_description
1 polymer ?
#
loop_
_entity_poly.entity_id
_entity_poly.type
_entity_poly.pdbx_seq_one_letter_code
_entity_poly.pdbx_strand_id
1 'polypeptide(L)' 'MLAEKVSISLPPSLLDFVERYKENHALKSRSKVIEMALERLRQESLEAAYREAATEVDPAFEATNADGLADETW' A
#
# COMPACT_ATOMS: atom_id res chain seq x y z
N MET A 1 -13.91 3.50 -13.81
CA MET A 1 -14.60 3.43 -12.49
C MET A 1 -15.36 4.72 -12.27
N LEU A 2 -16.50 4.67 -11.59
CA LEU A 2 -17.16 5.86 -11.05
C LEU A 2 -16.47 6.24 -9.74
N ALA A 3 -16.22 7.53 -9.53
CA ALA A 3 -15.63 8.02 -8.28
C ALA A 3 -16.72 8.54 -7.35
N GLU A 4 -16.81 7.97 -6.15
CA GLU A 4 -17.74 8.44 -5.12
C GLU A 4 -17.26 9.77 -4.52
N LYS A 5 -18.21 10.63 -4.12
CA LYS A 5 -17.92 11.92 -3.51
C LYS A 5 -17.98 11.83 -1.99
N VAL A 6 -16.82 11.94 -1.35
CA VAL A 6 -16.71 12.06 0.11
C VAL A 6 -16.59 13.55 0.48
N SER A 7 -17.31 13.98 1.52
CA SER A 7 -17.14 15.29 2.16
C SER A 7 -16.37 15.10 3.47
N ILE A 8 -15.28 15.85 3.67
CA ILE A 8 -14.42 15.76 4.85
C ILE A 8 -14.08 17.15 5.38
N SER A 9 -13.96 17.27 6.70
CA SER A 9 -13.39 18.43 7.37
C SER A 9 -11.93 18.18 7.69
N LEU A 10 -11.05 19.13 7.38
CA LEU A 10 -9.62 19.05 7.67
C LEU A 10 -9.16 20.30 8.46
N PRO A 11 -8.19 20.17 9.38
CA PRO A 11 -7.50 21.32 9.95
C PRO A 11 -6.87 22.20 8.86
N PRO A 12 -6.85 23.54 9.02
CA PRO A 12 -6.27 24.45 8.01
C PRO A 12 -4.84 24.09 7.61
N SER A 13 -4.00 23.68 8.55
CA SER A 13 -2.62 23.25 8.30
C SER A 13 -2.49 22.02 7.38
N LEU A 14 -3.45 21.09 7.41
CA LEU A 14 -3.48 19.95 6.49
C LEU A 14 -4.03 20.36 5.11
N LEU A 15 -4.94 21.31 5.05
CA LEU A 15 -5.40 21.88 3.77
C LEU A 15 -4.28 22.67 3.07
N ASP A 16 -3.54 23.49 3.82
CA ASP A 16 -2.34 24.20 3.35
C ASP A 16 -1.27 23.23 2.82
N PHE A 17 -1.04 22.12 3.53
CA PHE A 17 -0.14 21.06 3.05
C PHE A 17 -0.64 20.45 1.73
N VAL A 18 -1.93 20.12 1.64
CA VAL A 18 -2.54 19.55 0.42
C VAL A 18 -2.41 20.51 -0.78
N GLU A 19 -2.61 21.82 -0.59
CA GLU A 19 -2.47 22.79 -1.67
C GLU A 19 -1.01 22.96 -2.12
N ARG A 20 -0.07 23.10 -1.18
CA ARG A 20 1.37 23.18 -1.48
C ARG A 20 1.89 21.91 -2.15
N TYR A 21 1.44 20.73 -1.71
CA TYR A 21 1.82 19.46 -2.32
C TYR A 21 1.23 19.33 -3.74
N LYS A 22 -0.03 19.73 -3.93
CA LYS A 22 -0.67 19.80 -5.26
C LYS A 22 0.12 20.70 -6.21
N GLU A 23 0.53 21.89 -5.78
CA GLU A 23 1.32 22.83 -6.59
C GLU A 23 2.74 22.30 -6.87
N ASN A 24 3.49 21.90 -5.85
CA ASN A 24 4.88 21.43 -5.99
C ASN A 24 5.01 20.18 -6.88
N HIS A 25 3.97 19.34 -6.93
CA HIS A 25 3.94 18.12 -7.76
C HIS A 25 3.06 18.27 -9.02
N ALA A 26 2.64 19.49 -9.39
CA ALA A 26 1.82 19.80 -10.57
C ALA A 26 0.54 18.94 -10.71
N LEU A 27 -0.09 18.60 -9.57
CA LEU A 27 -1.24 17.70 -9.51
C LEU A 27 -2.55 18.43 -9.83
N LYS A 28 -3.45 17.74 -10.54
CA LYS A 28 -4.68 18.34 -11.09
C LYS A 28 -5.74 18.70 -10.03
N SER A 29 -5.67 18.17 -8.81
CA SER A 29 -6.66 18.43 -7.76
C SER A 29 -6.17 18.06 -6.37
N ARG A 30 -6.80 18.66 -5.33
CA ARG A 30 -6.67 18.24 -3.92
C ARG A 30 -6.99 16.75 -3.74
N SER A 31 -8.02 16.27 -4.44
CA SER A 31 -8.44 14.86 -4.42
C SER A 31 -7.32 13.91 -4.84
N LYS A 32 -6.43 14.29 -5.78
CA LYS A 32 -5.29 13.45 -6.17
C LYS A 32 -4.24 13.34 -5.07
N VAL A 33 -4.03 14.40 -4.28
CA VAL A 33 -3.15 14.35 -3.10
C VAL A 33 -3.72 13.40 -2.05
N ILE A 34 -5.03 13.49 -1.80
CA ILE A 34 -5.74 12.63 -0.84
C ILE A 34 -5.71 11.15 -1.30
N GLU A 35 -5.96 10.89 -2.59
CA GLU A 35 -5.84 9.57 -3.21
C GLU A 35 -4.43 8.98 -3.02
N MET A 36 -3.37 9.78 -3.28
CA MET A 36 -1.98 9.35 -3.09
C MET A 36 -1.63 9.10 -1.61
N ALA A 37 -2.23 9.84 -0.68
CA ALA A 37 -2.04 9.61 0.76
C ALA A 37 -2.75 8.33 1.23
N LEU A 38 -3.98 8.09 0.78
CA LEU A 38 -4.74 6.87 1.08
C LEU A 38 -4.05 5.61 0.52
N GLU A 39 -3.49 5.68 -0.69
CA GLU A 39 -2.74 4.56 -1.28
C GLU A 39 -1.46 4.24 -0.51
N ARG A 40 -0.77 5.25 0.05
CA ARG A 40 0.37 5.03 0.97
C ARG A 40 -0.07 4.35 2.27
N LEU A 41 -1.14 4.82 2.90
CA LEU A 41 -1.69 4.17 4.10
C LEU A 41 -2.11 2.71 3.83
N ARG A 42 -2.65 2.42 2.65
CA ARG A 42 -2.96 1.06 2.20
C ARG A 42 -1.69 0.21 2.08
N GLN A 43 -0.63 0.73 1.47
CA GLN A 43 0.66 0.05 1.36
C GLN A 43 1.33 -0.18 2.72
N GLU A 44 1.33 0.83 3.60
CA GLU A 44 1.86 0.73 4.97
C GLU A 44 1.11 -0.34 5.79
N SER A 45 -0.22 -0.45 5.65
CA SER A 45 -1.00 -1.52 6.29
C SER A 45 -0.70 -2.91 5.72
N LEU A 46 -0.38 -3.00 4.42
CA LEU A 46 -0.03 -4.25 3.75
C LEU A 46 1.36 -4.74 4.19
N GLU A 47 2.33 -3.83 4.32
CA GLU A 47 3.67 -4.13 4.85
C GLU A 47 3.65 -4.53 6.33
N ALA A 48 2.72 -3.98 7.12
CA ALA A 48 2.49 -4.43 8.49
C ALA A 48 1.93 -5.86 8.52
N ALA A 49 0.88 -6.15 7.75
CA ALA A 49 0.25 -7.47 7.68
C ALA A 49 1.21 -8.56 7.16
N TYR A 50 2.03 -8.27 6.14
CA TYR A 50 3.06 -9.20 5.68
C TYR A 50 4.14 -9.46 6.74
N ARG A 51 4.51 -8.46 7.55
CA ARG A 51 5.48 -8.63 8.63
C ARG A 51 4.94 -9.51 9.77
N GLU A 52 3.66 -9.36 10.09
CA GLU A 52 2.96 -10.19 11.08
C GLU A 52 2.86 -11.64 10.59
N ALA A 53 2.30 -11.86 9.38
CA ALA A 53 2.20 -13.19 8.77
C ALA A 53 3.56 -13.90 8.59
N ALA A 54 4.63 -13.15 8.31
CA ALA A 54 6.00 -13.70 8.23
C ALA A 54 6.53 -14.25 9.57
N THR A 55 5.92 -13.89 10.71
CA THR A 55 6.24 -14.49 12.03
C THR A 55 5.43 -15.73 12.36
N GLU A 56 4.37 -16.02 11.59
CA GLU A 56 3.49 -17.19 11.76
C GLU A 56 3.80 -18.35 10.79
N VAL A 57 4.88 -18.25 10.01
CA VAL A 57 5.29 -19.27 9.04
C VAL A 57 5.70 -20.56 9.75
N ASP A 58 4.96 -21.65 9.51
CA ASP A 58 5.28 -22.97 10.04
C ASP A 58 6.56 -23.54 9.38
N PRO A 59 7.63 -23.83 10.15
CA PRO A 59 8.86 -24.43 9.62
C PRO A 59 8.67 -25.78 8.93
N ALA A 60 7.52 -26.46 9.11
CA ALA A 60 7.20 -27.69 8.38
C ALA A 60 7.18 -27.49 6.85
N PHE A 61 6.86 -26.30 6.35
CA PHE A 61 6.86 -26.02 4.90
C PHE A 61 8.26 -25.99 4.28
N GLU A 62 9.33 -25.73 5.05
CA GLU A 62 10.71 -25.78 4.55
C GLU A 62 11.11 -27.17 4.08
N ALA A 63 10.51 -28.23 4.64
CA ALA A 63 10.75 -29.60 4.20
C ALA A 63 10.30 -29.86 2.74
N THR A 64 9.31 -29.11 2.27
CA THR A 64 8.75 -29.21 0.90
C THR A 64 9.35 -28.21 -0.09
N ASN A 65 10.28 -27.35 0.36
CA ASN A 65 10.84 -26.25 -0.44
C ASN A 65 11.71 -26.72 -1.64
N ALA A 66 12.05 -28.01 -1.69
CA ALA A 66 12.77 -28.65 -2.79
C ALA A 66 11.95 -29.67 -3.61
N ASP A 67 10.66 -29.84 -3.31
CA ASP A 67 9.81 -30.82 -3.99
C ASP A 67 9.66 -30.47 -5.48
N GLY A 68 9.92 -31.44 -6.36
CA GLY A 68 9.88 -31.26 -7.81
C GLY A 68 11.09 -30.52 -8.41
N LEU A 69 12.09 -30.11 -7.62
CA LEU A 69 13.38 -29.60 -8.15
C LEU A 69 14.38 -30.72 -8.49
N ALA A 70 14.08 -31.97 -8.13
CA ALA A 70 14.76 -33.16 -8.61
C ALA A 70 13.88 -33.84 -9.69
N ASP A 71 14.22 -33.64 -10.96
CA ASP A 71 13.48 -34.17 -12.12
C ASP A 71 14.43 -34.51 -13.30
N GLU A 72 13.91 -35.21 -14.31
CA GLU A 72 14.57 -35.72 -15.52
C GLU A 72 15.87 -36.53 -15.29
N THR A 73 15.71 -37.84 -15.03
CA THR A 73 16.78 -38.83 -15.32
C THR A 73 17.06 -38.88 -16.82
N TRP A 74 18.27 -38.49 -17.22
CA TRP A 74 18.78 -38.52 -18.60
C TRP A 74 19.43 -39.87 -18.96
#